data_AF-A0A7W7T0K9-F1
#
_entry.id   AF-A0A7W7T0K9-F1
#
_cell.length_a   1.000
_cell.length_b   1.000
_cell.length_c   1.000
_cell.angle_alpha   90.00
_cell.angle_beta   90.00
_cell.angle_gamma   90.00
#
_symmetry.space_group_name_H-M   'P 1'
#
loop_
_entity.id
_entity.type
_entity.pdbx_description
1 polymer ?
#
loop_
_entity_poly.entity_id
_entity_poly.type
_entity_poly.pdbx_seq_one_letter_code
_entity_poly.pdbx_strand_id
1 'polypeptide(L)'
;MGDYDTFATTVATLIRPLADSLPAAVAADLARLPATRRRSLDDVLRLPSLADKRVLDGVDPPLLVPPVDPPPPLRGSFMTMGWVGESPLATESRLADTLRPGTGDLAEDLVVRLADHPDVASALAVPELDDLDVLDGRHGARHIALALLVTKSILGEDATRPAVLGIALDVVARVLPGRPKPARHADAVLARRRADYRFPAYGSRHVPTPDHWFALTPGPVEAVPDFSANGLVAVLPEGIAVRVASDEVVLVGVDVTATPPEADLSGWEEIVEVSFHTDTGDLGVAGWPVTPPWPGDLRFRVHASGRDGDHREYFRVQVWEAPLAPEKVVKRTDRLGHVLRGETPPDTPSAEHRPYLWVEESVLSVAATITVVTGASVDHVVASFDGRREDHSARDALEGYGGAILLDIGDTVFIVEINGYWGSWERYLGPASAHGRAASAFWNVNGSRRLSFAERGRLLGSFEPPFDDVPAAVAEWCDGLDLADYRSADAKMLAALARFTGHGFVRADYEALTKHGVAYILGDD
;
A
#
# COMPACT_ATOMS: atom_id res chain seq x y z
N MET A 1 15.89 -44.09 19.12
CA MET A 1 15.59 -43.99 17.67
C MET A 1 14.34 -44.77 17.29
N GLY A 2 14.06 -45.95 17.88
CA GLY A 2 12.84 -46.74 17.58
C GLY A 2 11.47 -46.17 18.04
N ASP A 3 11.41 -44.94 18.54
CA ASP A 3 10.16 -44.29 18.99
C ASP A 3 9.67 -43.24 17.97
N TYR A 4 10.59 -42.45 17.38
CA TYR A 4 10.25 -41.43 16.39
C TYR A 4 9.75 -42.04 15.06
N ASP A 5 10.41 -43.07 14.54
CA ASP A 5 10.02 -43.69 13.26
C ASP A 5 8.67 -44.44 13.40
N THR A 6 8.44 -45.07 14.55
CA THR A 6 7.17 -45.71 14.91
C THR A 6 6.05 -44.68 15.01
N PHE A 7 6.33 -43.53 15.65
CA PHE A 7 5.41 -42.41 15.71
C PHE A 7 5.09 -41.85 14.32
N ALA A 8 6.10 -41.61 13.49
CA ALA A 8 5.94 -41.09 12.13
C ALA A 8 5.11 -42.04 11.25
N THR A 9 5.36 -43.35 11.33
CA THR A 9 4.57 -44.37 10.62
C THR A 9 3.11 -44.34 11.06
N THR A 10 2.85 -44.28 12.37
CA THR A 10 1.50 -44.21 12.93
C THR A 10 0.77 -42.94 12.46
N VAL A 11 1.41 -41.77 12.56
CA VAL A 11 0.87 -40.50 12.08
C VAL A 11 0.54 -40.57 10.58
N ALA A 12 1.44 -41.12 9.77
CA ALA A 12 1.24 -41.26 8.33
C ALA A 12 -0.04 -42.03 7.99
N THR A 13 -0.36 -43.10 8.72
CA THR A 13 -1.61 -43.87 8.50
C THR A 13 -2.89 -43.12 8.84
N LEU A 14 -2.81 -42.10 9.70
CA LEU A 14 -3.97 -41.37 10.23
C LEU A 14 -4.24 -40.05 9.50
N ILE A 15 -3.24 -39.49 8.79
CA ILE A 15 -3.37 -38.20 8.09
C ILE A 15 -4.53 -38.23 7.09
N ARG A 16 -4.62 -39.24 6.23
CA ARG A 16 -5.63 -39.26 5.15
C ARG A 16 -7.07 -39.41 5.69
N PRO A 17 -7.38 -40.39 6.56
CA PRO A 17 -8.73 -40.49 7.15
C PRO A 17 -9.17 -39.22 7.89
N LEU A 18 -8.25 -38.59 8.64
CA LEU A 18 -8.55 -37.35 9.35
C LEU A 18 -8.74 -36.19 8.37
N ALA A 19 -7.88 -36.06 7.35
CA ALA A 19 -8.00 -35.03 6.33
C ALA A 19 -9.32 -35.12 5.55
N ASP A 20 -9.81 -36.33 5.25
CA ASP A 20 -11.09 -36.54 4.55
C ASP A 20 -12.31 -36.11 5.39
N SER A 21 -12.16 -35.98 6.71
CA SER A 21 -13.19 -35.45 7.61
C SER A 21 -13.17 -33.92 7.76
N LEU A 22 -12.11 -33.27 7.25
CA LEU A 22 -11.95 -31.82 7.40
C LEU A 22 -12.73 -31.06 6.32
N PRO A 23 -13.30 -29.90 6.67
CA PRO A 23 -13.95 -29.01 5.71
C PRO A 23 -12.98 -28.48 4.65
N ALA A 24 -13.22 -28.81 3.38
CA ALA A 24 -12.34 -28.44 2.27
C ALA A 24 -12.10 -26.94 2.14
N ALA A 25 -13.11 -26.10 2.43
CA ALA A 25 -13.00 -24.64 2.33
C ALA A 25 -11.98 -24.05 3.32
N VAL A 26 -12.00 -24.49 4.58
CA VAL A 26 -11.03 -24.04 5.61
C VAL A 26 -9.61 -24.42 5.22
N ALA A 27 -9.45 -25.67 4.75
CA ALA A 27 -8.17 -26.16 4.30
C ALA A 27 -7.63 -25.38 3.09
N ALA A 28 -8.51 -25.06 2.12
CA ALA A 28 -8.12 -24.31 0.94
C ALA A 28 -7.66 -22.89 1.29
N ASP A 29 -8.40 -22.18 2.16
CA ASP A 29 -8.03 -20.83 2.59
C ASP A 29 -6.67 -20.79 3.30
N LEU A 30 -6.39 -21.79 4.16
CA LEU A 30 -5.08 -21.93 4.80
C LEU A 30 -3.96 -22.26 3.80
N ALA A 31 -4.23 -23.12 2.82
CA ALA A 31 -3.27 -23.46 1.77
C ALA A 31 -2.92 -22.27 0.87
N ARG A 32 -3.80 -21.28 0.75
CA ARG A 32 -3.60 -20.06 -0.04
C ARG A 32 -2.84 -18.95 0.68
N LEU A 33 -2.52 -19.12 1.96
CA LEU A 33 -1.80 -18.09 2.70
C LEU A 33 -0.39 -17.86 2.10
N PRO A 34 0.01 -16.60 1.89
CA PRO A 34 1.32 -16.27 1.33
C PRO A 34 2.44 -16.53 2.36
N ALA A 35 3.60 -16.99 1.88
CA ALA A 35 4.77 -17.32 2.71
C ALA A 35 5.41 -16.13 3.44
N THR A 36 5.12 -14.91 2.99
CA THR A 36 5.85 -13.70 3.38
C THR A 36 5.36 -13.06 4.68
N ARG A 37 4.35 -13.63 5.36
CA ARG A 37 3.79 -13.03 6.59
C ARG A 37 3.62 -14.08 7.68
N ARG A 38 4.36 -13.96 8.78
CA ARG A 38 3.98 -14.57 10.06
C ARG A 38 2.63 -13.95 10.44
N ARG A 39 1.56 -14.72 10.28
CA ARG A 39 0.21 -14.32 10.69
C ARG A 39 -0.05 -14.79 12.11
N SER A 40 -0.81 -14.01 12.86
CA SER A 40 -1.31 -14.47 14.15
C SER A 40 -2.53 -15.38 13.92
N LEU A 41 -2.86 -16.21 14.92
CA LEU A 41 -4.12 -16.95 14.94
C LEU A 41 -5.35 -16.04 14.74
N ASP A 42 -5.30 -14.79 15.20
CA ASP A 42 -6.39 -13.82 14.97
C ASP A 42 -6.62 -13.51 13.48
N ASP A 43 -5.56 -13.47 12.68
CA ASP A 43 -5.68 -13.29 11.22
C ASP A 43 -6.30 -14.52 10.56
N VAL A 44 -6.01 -15.72 11.08
CA VAL A 44 -6.59 -17.00 10.60
C VAL A 44 -8.07 -17.10 10.94
N LEU A 45 -8.45 -16.69 12.16
CA LEU A 45 -9.84 -16.72 12.60
C LEU A 45 -10.74 -15.70 11.91
N ARG A 46 -10.16 -14.73 11.21
CA ARG A 46 -10.86 -13.79 10.32
C ARG A 46 -11.14 -14.37 8.93
N LEU A 47 -10.65 -15.57 8.62
CA LEU A 47 -10.97 -16.23 7.35
C LEU A 47 -12.48 -16.51 7.26
N PRO A 48 -13.14 -16.23 6.13
CA PRO A 48 -14.58 -16.40 5.98
C PRO A 48 -15.07 -17.81 6.32
N SER A 49 -14.29 -18.84 6.00
CA SER A 49 -14.60 -20.25 6.27
C SER A 49 -14.58 -20.62 7.75
N LEU A 50 -13.89 -19.85 8.60
CA LEU A 50 -13.75 -20.07 10.05
C LEU A 50 -14.64 -19.14 10.89
N ALA A 51 -15.26 -18.14 10.25
CA ALA A 51 -16.20 -17.23 10.90
C ALA A 51 -17.45 -17.97 11.43
N ASP A 52 -17.83 -19.08 10.80
CA ASP A 52 -18.78 -20.03 11.35
C ASP A 52 -18.04 -21.00 12.29
N LYS A 53 -18.08 -20.70 13.59
CA LYS A 53 -17.34 -21.39 14.66
C LYS A 53 -17.65 -22.90 14.77
N ARG A 54 -18.64 -23.41 14.04
CA ARG A 54 -19.09 -24.81 14.07
C ARG A 54 -18.40 -25.74 13.08
N VAL A 55 -17.58 -25.18 12.18
CA VAL A 55 -17.03 -25.90 11.02
C VAL A 55 -16.10 -27.05 11.44
N LEU A 56 -15.51 -27.02 12.65
CA LEU A 56 -14.64 -28.08 13.18
C LEU A 56 -15.27 -28.87 14.34
N ASP A 57 -16.56 -28.69 14.63
CA ASP A 57 -17.26 -29.31 15.78
C ASP A 57 -17.44 -30.83 15.67
N GLY A 58 -17.08 -31.46 14.55
CA GLY A 58 -17.08 -32.93 14.36
C GLY A 58 -15.71 -33.62 14.42
N VAL A 59 -14.60 -32.86 14.41
CA VAL A 59 -13.24 -33.41 14.34
C VAL A 59 -12.69 -33.75 15.74
N ASP A 60 -12.37 -35.02 15.99
CA ASP A 60 -11.65 -35.46 17.19
C ASP A 60 -10.47 -36.35 16.75
N PRO A 61 -9.21 -35.87 16.88
CA PRO A 61 -8.05 -36.63 16.45
C PRO A 61 -7.81 -37.83 17.40
N PRO A 62 -7.54 -39.02 16.86
CA PRO A 62 -7.36 -40.22 17.68
C PRO A 62 -6.09 -40.16 18.55
N LEU A 63 -6.20 -40.61 19.80
CA LEU A 63 -5.09 -40.88 20.72
C LEU A 63 -4.53 -42.28 20.46
N LEU A 64 -3.81 -42.46 19.36
CA LEU A 64 -3.14 -43.72 19.06
C LEU A 64 -1.61 -43.61 19.16
N VAL A 65 -1.12 -42.48 19.65
CA VAL A 65 0.32 -42.20 19.78
C VAL A 65 0.63 -41.94 21.25
N PRO A 66 1.71 -42.54 21.80
CA PRO A 66 2.20 -42.18 23.13
C PRO A 66 2.48 -40.66 23.19
N PRO A 67 2.05 -39.98 24.27
CA PRO A 67 2.25 -38.55 24.35
C PRO A 67 3.73 -38.21 24.29
N VAL A 68 4.06 -37.16 23.53
CA VAL A 68 5.40 -36.57 23.61
C VAL A 68 5.44 -35.77 24.90
N ASP A 69 6.49 -35.96 25.71
CA ASP A 69 6.65 -35.24 26.98
C ASP A 69 6.44 -33.73 26.75
N PRO A 70 5.33 -33.15 27.28
CA PRO A 70 5.07 -31.74 27.07
C PRO A 70 6.07 -30.91 27.88
N PRO A 71 6.24 -29.62 27.55
CA PRO A 71 6.95 -28.69 28.41
C PRO A 71 6.40 -28.77 29.85
N PRO A 72 7.27 -28.67 30.88
CA PRO A 72 6.82 -28.75 32.26
C PRO A 72 5.82 -27.61 32.55
N PRO A 73 4.71 -27.89 33.26
CA PRO A 73 3.74 -26.86 33.55
C PRO A 73 4.33 -25.79 34.48
N LEU A 74 3.90 -24.54 34.32
CA LEU A 74 4.21 -23.50 35.29
C LEU A 74 3.59 -23.87 36.65
N ARG A 75 4.36 -23.66 37.72
CA ARG A 75 3.88 -23.82 39.10
C ARG A 75 3.47 -22.45 39.66
N GLY A 76 2.19 -22.28 39.98
CA GLY A 76 1.66 -21.05 40.61
C GLY A 76 0.30 -20.62 40.06
N SER A 77 -0.23 -19.52 40.58
CA SER A 77 -1.41 -18.86 40.02
C SER A 77 -1.01 -17.93 38.87
N PHE A 78 -1.75 -17.97 37.78
CA PHE A 78 -1.57 -17.10 36.63
C PHE A 78 -2.92 -16.49 36.24
N MET A 79 -2.88 -15.34 35.56
CA MET A 79 -4.07 -14.62 35.07
C MET A 79 -3.91 -14.46 33.56
N THR A 80 -4.93 -14.83 32.80
CA THR A 80 -5.00 -14.56 31.35
C THR A 80 -6.00 -13.44 31.11
N MET A 81 -5.60 -12.39 30.38
CA MET A 81 -6.52 -11.37 29.87
C MET A 81 -7.10 -11.82 28.52
N GLY A 82 -8.42 -11.89 28.44
CA GLY A 82 -9.18 -12.13 27.21
C GLY A 82 -9.93 -10.88 26.78
N TRP A 83 -10.15 -10.74 25.46
CA TRP A 83 -10.91 -9.62 24.90
C TRP A 83 -12.38 -10.01 24.71
N VAL A 84 -13.29 -9.05 24.83
CA VAL A 84 -14.71 -9.28 24.54
C VAL A 84 -14.86 -9.62 23.05
N GLY A 85 -15.48 -10.77 22.75
CA GLY A 85 -15.69 -11.25 21.38
C GLY A 85 -14.60 -12.19 20.85
N GLU A 86 -13.59 -12.49 21.66
CA GLU A 86 -12.50 -13.37 21.27
C GLU A 86 -12.97 -14.83 21.02
N SER A 87 -12.33 -15.51 20.07
CA SER A 87 -12.65 -16.90 19.76
C SER A 87 -12.21 -17.84 20.89
N PRO A 88 -13.04 -18.83 21.28
CA PRO A 88 -12.63 -19.89 22.21
C PRO A 88 -11.33 -20.60 21.79
N LEU A 89 -11.06 -20.71 20.48
CA LEU A 89 -9.81 -21.27 19.96
C LEU A 89 -8.58 -20.44 20.35
N ALA A 90 -8.66 -19.11 20.22
CA ALA A 90 -7.58 -18.20 20.56
C ALA A 90 -7.34 -18.16 22.07
N THR A 91 -8.42 -18.08 22.85
CA THR A 91 -8.36 -18.08 24.32
C THR A 91 -7.74 -19.37 24.86
N GLU A 92 -8.23 -20.53 24.43
CA GLU A 92 -7.77 -21.84 24.93
C GLU A 92 -6.36 -22.19 24.43
N SER A 93 -5.99 -21.79 23.21
CA SER A 93 -4.61 -21.92 22.71
C SER A 93 -3.64 -21.10 23.56
N ARG A 94 -3.96 -19.83 23.85
CA ARG A 94 -3.12 -18.98 24.72
C ARG A 94 -3.06 -19.51 26.15
N LEU A 95 -4.16 -20.04 26.67
CA LEU A 95 -4.21 -20.66 27.99
C LEU A 95 -3.31 -21.89 28.07
N ALA A 96 -3.36 -22.77 27.06
CA ALA A 96 -2.52 -23.96 26.98
C ALA A 96 -1.03 -23.61 26.91
N ASP A 97 -0.65 -22.62 26.10
CA ASP A 97 0.73 -22.16 26.02
C ASP A 97 1.17 -21.40 27.29
N THR A 98 0.27 -20.66 27.95
CA THR A 98 0.57 -20.04 29.26
C THR A 98 0.83 -21.10 30.33
N LEU A 99 0.02 -22.16 30.35
CA LEU A 99 0.17 -23.27 31.29
C LEU A 99 1.45 -24.07 31.04
N ARG A 100 1.83 -24.23 29.77
CA ARG A 100 3.00 -24.99 29.32
C ARG A 100 3.74 -24.20 28.22
N PRO A 101 4.57 -23.21 28.60
CA PRO A 101 5.26 -22.35 27.64
C PRO A 101 6.09 -23.14 26.63
N GLY A 102 5.95 -22.80 25.35
CA GLY A 102 6.66 -23.45 24.25
C GLY A 102 5.92 -24.66 23.68
N THR A 103 4.65 -24.87 24.03
CA THR A 103 3.86 -25.96 23.45
C THR A 103 3.60 -25.72 21.96
N GLY A 104 3.31 -24.46 21.59
CA GLY A 104 3.16 -24.08 20.17
C GLY A 104 4.45 -24.29 19.37
N ASP A 105 5.60 -23.89 19.94
CA ASP A 105 6.91 -24.03 19.31
C ASP A 105 7.31 -25.51 19.15
N LEU A 106 7.08 -26.33 20.19
CA LEU A 106 7.32 -27.77 20.12
C LEU A 106 6.45 -28.45 19.06
N ALA A 107 5.17 -28.07 18.98
CA ALA A 107 4.25 -28.57 17.96
C ALA A 107 4.71 -28.19 16.55
N GLU A 108 5.14 -26.94 16.35
CA GLU A 108 5.72 -26.46 15.09
C GLU A 108 6.96 -27.27 14.71
N ASP A 109 7.92 -27.43 15.61
CA ASP A 109 9.16 -28.19 15.37
C ASP A 109 8.89 -29.67 15.03
N LEU A 110 7.91 -30.29 15.68
CA LEU A 110 7.53 -31.67 15.42
C LEU A 110 6.79 -31.82 14.09
N VAL A 111 5.83 -30.93 13.79
CA VAL A 111 5.15 -30.89 12.49
C VAL A 111 6.17 -30.69 11.38
N VAL A 112 7.15 -29.82 11.59
CA VAL A 112 8.19 -29.55 10.59
C VAL A 112 9.00 -30.79 10.29
N ARG A 113 9.54 -31.44 11.33
CA ARG A 113 10.35 -32.66 11.19
C ARG A 113 9.56 -33.83 10.62
N LEU A 114 8.33 -34.03 11.09
CA LEU A 114 7.48 -35.12 10.62
C LEU A 114 7.10 -34.92 9.16
N ALA A 115 6.79 -33.70 8.72
CA ALA A 115 6.46 -33.44 7.31
C ALA A 115 7.60 -33.84 6.35
N ASP A 116 8.86 -33.85 6.81
CA ASP A 116 10.04 -34.25 6.04
C ASP A 116 10.34 -35.76 6.16
N HIS A 117 9.68 -36.49 7.06
CA HIS A 117 9.83 -37.93 7.19
C HIS A 117 9.20 -38.67 5.99
N PRO A 118 9.86 -39.66 5.36
CA PRO A 118 9.39 -40.28 4.11
C PRO A 118 7.94 -40.79 4.13
N ASP A 119 7.54 -41.47 5.21
CA ASP A 119 6.17 -42.02 5.33
C ASP A 119 5.11 -40.92 5.44
N VAL A 120 5.42 -39.86 6.18
CA VAL A 120 4.51 -38.72 6.37
C VAL A 120 4.48 -37.86 5.11
N ALA A 121 5.61 -37.60 4.46
CA ALA A 121 5.68 -36.90 3.19
C ALA A 121 4.81 -37.61 2.11
N SER A 122 4.87 -38.95 2.05
CA SER A 122 4.00 -39.77 1.19
C SER A 122 2.51 -39.66 1.56
N ALA A 123 2.19 -39.58 2.85
CA ALA A 123 0.82 -39.35 3.31
C ALA A 123 0.30 -37.95 2.96
N LEU A 124 1.17 -36.93 3.01
CA LEU A 124 0.87 -35.54 2.66
C LEU A 124 0.72 -35.31 1.13
N ALA A 125 1.43 -36.09 0.30
CA ALA A 125 1.49 -35.92 -1.17
C ALA A 125 0.12 -36.01 -1.88
N VAL A 126 -0.40 -34.87 -2.35
CA VAL A 126 -1.73 -34.78 -3.01
C VAL A 126 -1.63 -35.35 -4.44
N PRO A 127 -2.59 -36.19 -4.88
CA PRO A 127 -2.64 -36.65 -6.26
C PRO A 127 -2.68 -35.48 -7.25
N GLU A 128 -2.23 -35.73 -8.47
CA GLU A 128 -2.37 -34.79 -9.57
C GLU A 128 -3.86 -34.51 -9.87
N LEU A 129 -4.25 -33.25 -9.68
CA LEU A 129 -5.61 -32.74 -9.91
C LEU A 129 -5.52 -31.40 -10.64
N ASP A 130 -6.51 -31.10 -11.48
CA ASP A 130 -6.57 -29.85 -12.25
C ASP A 130 -7.41 -28.74 -11.59
N ASP A 131 -8.22 -29.10 -10.59
CA ASP A 131 -9.06 -28.15 -9.87
C ASP A 131 -8.28 -27.57 -8.67
N LEU A 132 -8.07 -26.24 -8.70
CA LEU A 132 -7.33 -25.52 -7.67
C LEU A 132 -7.98 -25.60 -6.29
N ASP A 133 -9.32 -25.48 -6.20
CA ASP A 133 -10.03 -25.52 -4.92
C ASP A 133 -9.89 -26.90 -4.27
N VAL A 134 -10.01 -27.97 -5.07
CA VAL A 134 -9.83 -29.34 -4.58
C VAL A 134 -8.37 -29.61 -4.20
N LEU A 135 -7.42 -29.10 -4.99
CA LEU A 135 -5.99 -29.26 -4.74
C LEU A 135 -5.55 -28.56 -3.46
N ASP A 136 -5.94 -27.29 -3.28
CA ASP A 136 -5.69 -26.50 -2.07
C ASP A 136 -6.39 -27.11 -0.85
N GLY A 137 -7.65 -27.51 -1.00
CA GLY A 137 -8.42 -28.16 0.07
C GLY A 137 -7.77 -29.45 0.56
N ARG A 138 -7.30 -30.32 -0.35
CA ARG A 138 -6.60 -31.56 0.04
C ARG A 138 -5.22 -31.30 0.65
N HIS A 139 -4.47 -30.34 0.10
CA HIS A 139 -3.15 -29.99 0.61
C HIS A 139 -3.26 -29.41 2.03
N GLY A 140 -4.12 -28.41 2.23
CA GLY A 140 -4.36 -27.82 3.53
C GLY A 140 -4.89 -28.84 4.54
N ALA A 141 -5.86 -29.69 4.17
CA ALA A 141 -6.48 -30.64 5.08
C ALA A 141 -5.46 -31.65 5.62
N ARG A 142 -4.52 -32.10 4.80
CA ARG A 142 -3.47 -33.03 5.24
C ARG A 142 -2.48 -32.41 6.19
N HIS A 143 -2.12 -31.14 5.98
CA HIS A 143 -1.28 -30.41 6.92
C HIS A 143 -1.99 -30.07 8.23
N ILE A 144 -3.29 -29.76 8.18
CA ILE A 144 -4.13 -29.60 9.39
C ILE A 144 -4.22 -30.93 10.14
N ALA A 145 -4.47 -32.04 9.46
CA ALA A 145 -4.53 -33.36 10.07
C ALA A 145 -3.20 -33.71 10.78
N LEU A 146 -2.06 -33.46 10.13
CA LEU A 146 -0.75 -33.64 10.75
C LEU A 146 -0.60 -32.79 12.02
N ALA A 147 -0.92 -31.49 11.96
CA ALA A 147 -0.83 -30.61 13.11
C ALA A 147 -1.76 -31.03 14.25
N LEU A 148 -3.00 -31.44 13.96
CA LEU A 148 -3.94 -31.93 14.97
C LEU A 148 -3.42 -33.17 15.69
N LEU A 149 -2.88 -34.14 14.94
CA LEU A 149 -2.31 -35.37 15.51
C LEU A 149 -1.11 -35.05 16.42
N VAL A 150 -0.22 -34.15 15.98
CA VAL A 150 0.95 -33.72 16.76
C VAL A 150 0.53 -32.98 18.02
N THR A 151 -0.31 -31.96 17.89
CA THR A 151 -0.78 -31.15 19.03
C THR A 151 -1.55 -32.00 20.03
N LYS A 152 -2.41 -32.92 19.57
CA LYS A 152 -3.12 -33.86 20.46
C LYS A 152 -2.15 -34.79 21.20
N SER A 153 -1.10 -35.26 20.52
CA SER A 153 -0.06 -36.11 21.13
C SER A 153 0.74 -35.36 22.20
N ILE A 154 1.03 -34.06 22.01
CA ILE A 154 1.75 -33.25 22.99
C ILE A 154 0.86 -32.92 24.20
N LEU A 155 -0.39 -32.50 23.96
CA LEU A 155 -1.26 -32.04 25.04
C LEU A 155 -1.86 -33.18 25.87
N GLY A 156 -2.06 -34.36 25.26
CA GLY A 156 -2.60 -35.56 25.91
C GLY A 156 -4.13 -35.67 25.91
N GLU A 157 -4.66 -36.63 26.69
CA GLU A 157 -6.10 -36.94 26.73
C GLU A 157 -6.94 -35.79 27.29
N ASP A 158 -6.45 -35.16 28.35
CA ASP A 158 -7.16 -34.11 29.10
C ASP A 158 -7.20 -32.75 28.39
N ALA A 159 -6.55 -32.64 27.23
CA ALA A 159 -6.51 -31.41 26.45
C ALA A 159 -7.91 -30.98 25.99
N THR A 160 -8.27 -29.73 26.24
CA THR A 160 -9.53 -29.19 25.69
C THR A 160 -9.45 -29.16 24.17
N ARG A 161 -10.54 -29.52 23.52
CA ARG A 161 -10.62 -29.51 22.06
C ARG A 161 -10.28 -28.15 21.45
N PRO A 162 -10.75 -27.01 21.99
CA PRO A 162 -10.39 -25.72 21.43
C PRO A 162 -8.88 -25.41 21.55
N ALA A 163 -8.19 -25.89 22.58
CA ALA A 163 -6.75 -25.74 22.70
C ALA A 163 -6.01 -26.54 21.61
N VAL A 164 -6.41 -27.79 21.36
CA VAL A 164 -5.83 -28.63 20.30
C VAL A 164 -6.03 -27.99 18.92
N LEU A 165 -7.26 -27.57 18.62
CA LEU A 165 -7.59 -26.93 17.34
C LEU A 165 -6.89 -25.58 17.17
N GLY A 166 -6.88 -24.74 18.20
CA GLY A 166 -6.26 -23.42 18.17
C GLY A 166 -4.76 -23.48 17.90
N ILE A 167 -4.04 -24.32 18.65
CA ILE A 167 -2.59 -24.51 18.45
C ILE A 167 -2.31 -25.13 17.07
N ALA A 168 -3.07 -26.15 16.65
CA ALA A 168 -2.84 -26.79 15.35
C ALA A 168 -3.05 -25.81 14.17
N LEU A 169 -4.10 -24.97 14.21
CA LEU A 169 -4.35 -23.97 13.16
C LEU A 169 -3.27 -22.89 13.14
N ASP A 170 -2.81 -22.44 14.31
CA ASP A 170 -1.71 -21.49 14.45
C ASP A 170 -0.40 -22.07 13.86
N VAL A 171 -0.08 -23.32 14.18
CA VAL A 171 1.08 -24.04 13.62
C VAL A 171 0.97 -24.18 12.10
N VAL A 172 -0.19 -24.59 11.57
CA VAL A 172 -0.40 -24.73 10.12
C VAL A 172 -0.22 -23.40 9.41
N ALA A 173 -0.78 -22.32 9.94
CA ALA A 173 -0.66 -20.99 9.35
C ALA A 173 0.80 -20.50 9.26
N ARG A 174 1.69 -20.97 10.16
CA ARG A 174 3.13 -20.69 10.11
C ARG A 174 3.91 -21.65 9.21
N VAL A 175 3.59 -22.94 9.24
CA VAL A 175 4.37 -23.98 8.55
C VAL A 175 3.97 -24.15 7.09
N LEU A 176 2.67 -24.20 6.78
CA LEU A 176 2.14 -24.55 5.46
C LEU A 176 2.64 -23.63 4.33
N PRO A 177 2.79 -22.31 4.52
CA PRO A 177 3.28 -21.45 3.45
C PRO A 177 4.72 -21.76 2.99
N GLY A 178 5.54 -22.36 3.86
CA GLY A 178 6.90 -22.80 3.53
C GLY A 178 6.98 -24.22 2.94
N ARG A 179 5.85 -24.91 2.78
CA ARG A 179 5.83 -26.29 2.28
C ARG A 179 5.75 -26.34 0.76
N PRO A 180 6.40 -27.34 0.11
CA PRO A 180 6.27 -27.55 -1.32
C PRO A 180 4.79 -27.68 -1.72
N LYS A 181 4.35 -26.90 -2.69
CA LYS A 181 3.01 -27.02 -3.27
C LYS A 181 2.90 -28.31 -4.08
N PRO A 182 1.70 -28.89 -4.23
CA PRO A 182 1.48 -30.02 -5.14
C PRO A 182 1.94 -29.70 -6.57
N ALA A 183 2.46 -30.69 -7.30
CA ALA A 183 3.14 -30.48 -8.59
C ALA A 183 2.32 -29.65 -9.62
N ARG A 184 1.01 -29.87 -9.70
CA ARG A 184 0.09 -29.17 -10.61
C ARG A 184 -0.48 -27.86 -10.06
N HIS A 185 -0.10 -27.45 -8.85
CA HIS A 185 -0.66 -26.25 -8.22
C HIS A 185 -0.40 -25.01 -9.07
N ALA A 186 0.82 -24.81 -9.57
CA ALA A 186 1.15 -23.65 -10.41
C ALA A 186 0.29 -23.62 -11.69
N ASP A 187 0.13 -24.76 -12.34
CA ASP A 187 -0.71 -24.90 -13.54
C ASP A 187 -2.19 -24.64 -13.24
N ALA A 188 -2.70 -25.14 -12.12
CA ALA A 188 -4.09 -24.93 -11.69
C ALA A 188 -4.36 -23.46 -11.32
N VAL A 189 -3.41 -22.78 -10.66
CA VAL A 189 -3.46 -21.33 -10.40
C VAL A 189 -3.50 -20.55 -11.71
N LEU A 190 -2.63 -20.89 -12.66
CA LEU A 190 -2.60 -20.23 -13.96
C LEU A 190 -3.89 -20.47 -14.75
N ALA A 191 -4.38 -21.71 -14.79
CA ALA A 191 -5.64 -22.07 -15.45
C ALA A 191 -6.83 -21.31 -14.86
N ARG A 192 -6.91 -21.22 -13.53
CA ARG A 192 -7.94 -20.44 -12.85
C ARG A 192 -7.84 -18.96 -13.16
N ARG A 193 -6.63 -18.38 -13.10
CA ARG A 193 -6.40 -16.97 -13.45
C ARG A 193 -6.86 -16.68 -14.88
N ARG A 194 -6.57 -17.57 -15.84
CA ARG A 194 -7.04 -17.45 -17.24
C ARG A 194 -8.57 -17.48 -17.34
N ALA A 195 -9.23 -18.40 -16.63
CA ALA A 195 -10.69 -18.53 -16.66
C ALA A 195 -11.42 -17.32 -16.04
N ASP A 196 -10.85 -16.77 -14.96
CA ASP A 196 -11.43 -15.67 -14.21
C ASP A 196 -11.02 -14.29 -14.76
N TYR A 197 -10.04 -14.22 -15.67
CA TYR A 197 -9.55 -12.96 -16.19
C TYR A 197 -10.66 -12.17 -16.89
N ARG A 198 -10.77 -10.87 -16.59
CA ARG A 198 -11.73 -9.95 -17.19
C ARG A 198 -11.02 -8.68 -17.61
N PHE A 199 -11.36 -8.18 -18.78
CA PHE A 199 -10.96 -6.86 -19.25
C PHE A 199 -12.04 -5.81 -18.94
N PRO A 200 -11.67 -4.54 -18.73
CA PRO A 200 -10.31 -4.08 -18.46
C PRO A 200 -9.84 -4.53 -17.06
N ALA A 201 -8.54 -4.73 -16.90
CA ALA A 201 -7.94 -4.92 -15.58
C ALA A 201 -7.08 -3.70 -15.25
N TYR A 202 -7.26 -3.13 -14.06
CA TYR A 202 -6.49 -1.97 -13.60
C TYR A 202 -5.89 -2.23 -12.23
N GLY A 203 -4.77 -1.57 -11.95
CA GLY A 203 -4.21 -1.53 -10.61
C GLY A 203 -3.09 -0.51 -10.51
N SER A 204 -2.64 -0.25 -9.29
CA SER A 204 -1.50 0.61 -9.04
C SER A 204 -0.69 0.10 -7.87
N ARG A 205 0.63 0.27 -7.93
CA ARG A 205 1.53 -0.16 -6.87
C ARG A 205 2.73 0.77 -6.73
N HIS A 206 3.19 0.93 -5.50
CA HIS A 206 4.49 1.51 -5.21
C HIS A 206 5.59 0.49 -5.53
N VAL A 207 6.53 0.86 -6.38
CA VAL A 207 7.59 -0.01 -6.90
C VAL A 207 8.95 0.58 -6.52
N PRO A 208 9.81 -0.18 -5.81
CA PRO A 208 11.18 0.25 -5.52
C PRO A 208 12.04 0.37 -6.78
N THR A 209 12.95 1.35 -6.81
CA THR A 209 13.77 1.67 -7.99
C THR A 209 15.25 1.93 -7.66
N PRO A 210 15.96 1.01 -6.97
CA PRO A 210 17.31 1.25 -6.44
C PRO A 210 18.39 1.58 -7.49
N ASP A 211 18.12 1.29 -8.77
CA ASP A 211 19.03 1.54 -9.89
C ASP A 211 18.45 2.54 -10.90
N HIS A 212 17.45 3.32 -10.49
CA HIS A 212 16.69 4.25 -11.33
C HIS A 212 15.98 3.57 -12.51
N TRP A 213 15.52 2.34 -12.32
CA TRP A 213 14.58 1.67 -13.22
C TRP A 213 13.74 0.63 -12.46
N PHE A 214 12.63 0.22 -13.07
CA PHE A 214 11.89 -0.98 -12.70
C PHE A 214 11.62 -1.83 -13.94
N ALA A 215 11.34 -3.12 -13.78
CA ALA A 215 11.05 -4.00 -14.91
C ALA A 215 9.72 -4.72 -14.78
N LEU A 216 9.12 -5.01 -15.93
CA LEU A 216 7.98 -5.89 -16.12
C LEU A 216 8.52 -7.20 -16.69
N THR A 217 8.81 -8.15 -15.81
CA THR A 217 9.48 -9.42 -16.15
C THR A 217 8.94 -10.55 -15.25
N PRO A 218 9.11 -11.82 -15.61
CA PRO A 218 8.72 -12.94 -14.74
C PRO A 218 9.60 -13.09 -13.49
N GLY A 219 10.80 -12.50 -13.50
CA GLY A 219 11.82 -12.71 -12.47
C GLY A 219 12.85 -11.56 -12.43
N PRO A 220 13.93 -11.70 -11.64
CA PRO A 220 14.95 -10.66 -11.55
C PRO A 220 15.67 -10.46 -12.89
N VAL A 221 16.06 -9.21 -13.15
CA VAL A 221 16.83 -8.82 -14.34
C VAL A 221 18.30 -8.72 -13.97
N GLU A 222 19.17 -9.44 -14.69
CA GLU A 222 20.63 -9.45 -14.43
C GLU A 222 21.39 -8.36 -15.21
N ALA A 223 20.89 -7.99 -16.39
CA ALA A 223 21.56 -7.04 -17.27
C ALA A 223 21.11 -5.59 -16.98
N VAL A 224 22.05 -4.65 -17.00
CA VAL A 224 21.72 -3.22 -16.93
C VAL A 224 21.00 -2.81 -18.23
N PRO A 225 19.76 -2.32 -18.16
CA PRO A 225 19.02 -1.95 -19.38
C PRO A 225 19.63 -0.74 -20.08
N ASP A 226 19.64 -0.76 -21.42
CA ASP A 226 20.07 0.37 -22.25
C ASP A 226 18.85 1.19 -22.70
N PHE A 227 18.76 2.44 -22.21
CA PHE A 227 17.68 3.36 -22.52
C PHE A 227 18.04 4.35 -23.64
N SER A 228 19.20 4.22 -24.29
CA SER A 228 19.69 5.20 -25.27
C SER A 228 18.84 5.31 -26.54
N ALA A 229 18.03 4.29 -26.87
CA ALA A 229 17.18 4.29 -28.05
C ALA A 229 16.03 5.32 -27.98
N ASN A 230 15.31 5.35 -26.85
CA ASN A 230 14.12 6.18 -26.69
C ASN A 230 14.06 6.96 -25.38
N GLY A 231 14.98 6.76 -24.43
CA GLY A 231 15.08 7.50 -23.16
C GLY A 231 14.17 7.02 -22.02
N LEU A 232 13.21 6.13 -22.29
CA LEU A 232 12.22 5.67 -21.31
C LEU A 232 12.16 4.14 -21.14
N VAL A 233 12.06 3.38 -22.22
CA VAL A 233 11.80 1.95 -22.18
C VAL A 233 12.91 1.17 -22.87
N ALA A 234 13.43 0.15 -22.21
CA ALA A 234 14.34 -0.81 -22.79
C ALA A 234 13.62 -2.16 -22.95
N VAL A 235 13.73 -2.78 -24.12
CA VAL A 235 13.25 -4.16 -24.34
C VAL A 235 14.37 -5.11 -23.95
N LEU A 236 14.06 -6.04 -23.05
CA LEU A 236 14.96 -7.06 -22.53
C LEU A 236 14.57 -8.43 -23.11
N PRO A 237 15.44 -9.44 -23.06
CA PRO A 237 15.06 -10.80 -23.47
C PRO A 237 13.86 -11.34 -22.67
N GLU A 238 13.72 -10.97 -21.40
CA GLU A 238 12.69 -11.47 -20.48
C GLU A 238 11.49 -10.54 -20.29
N GLY A 239 11.49 -9.34 -20.88
CA GLY A 239 10.39 -8.37 -20.72
C GLY A 239 10.78 -6.94 -21.11
N ILE A 240 10.29 -5.97 -20.35
CA ILE A 240 10.66 -4.55 -20.55
C ILE A 240 11.16 -3.93 -19.25
N ALA A 241 12.06 -2.96 -19.34
CA ALA A 241 12.46 -2.09 -18.25
C ALA A 241 12.04 -0.65 -18.54
N VAL A 242 11.70 0.08 -17.49
CA VAL A 242 11.28 1.48 -17.53
C VAL A 242 12.24 2.31 -16.70
N ARG A 243 12.79 3.36 -17.30
CA ARG A 243 13.69 4.30 -16.65
C ARG A 243 12.92 5.25 -15.74
N VAL A 244 13.45 5.48 -14.55
CA VAL A 244 12.95 6.47 -13.59
C VAL A 244 14.05 7.48 -13.25
N ALA A 245 13.73 8.59 -12.58
CA ALA A 245 14.73 9.52 -12.06
C ALA A 245 14.99 9.31 -10.56
N SER A 246 13.99 8.85 -9.80
CA SER A 246 14.10 8.50 -8.38
C SER A 246 14.82 7.16 -8.14
N ASP A 247 15.59 7.07 -7.06
CA ASP A 247 16.25 5.85 -6.57
C ASP A 247 15.49 5.15 -5.42
N GLU A 248 14.32 5.66 -5.04
CA GLU A 248 13.53 5.14 -3.93
C GLU A 248 12.34 4.30 -4.41
N VAL A 249 11.16 4.94 -4.54
CA VAL A 249 9.88 4.28 -4.81
C VAL A 249 9.01 5.18 -5.68
N VAL A 250 8.53 4.63 -6.78
CA VAL A 250 7.60 5.32 -7.70
C VAL A 250 6.23 4.66 -7.69
N LEU A 251 5.17 5.43 -7.98
CA LEU A 251 3.84 4.86 -8.17
C LEU A 251 3.67 4.44 -9.63
N VAL A 252 3.38 3.17 -9.87
CA VAL A 252 3.14 2.59 -11.20
C VAL A 252 1.68 2.15 -11.29
N GLY A 253 0.92 2.79 -12.17
CA GLY A 253 -0.39 2.34 -12.61
C GLY A 253 -0.26 1.43 -13.82
N VAL A 254 -1.09 0.39 -13.89
CA VAL A 254 -1.18 -0.52 -15.04
C VAL A 254 -2.62 -0.65 -15.47
N ASP A 255 -2.85 -0.49 -16.76
CA ASP A 255 -4.14 -0.76 -17.41
C ASP A 255 -3.95 -1.82 -18.48
N VAL A 256 -4.67 -2.93 -18.34
CA VAL A 256 -4.69 -4.00 -19.32
C VAL A 256 -6.03 -4.00 -20.04
N THR A 257 -6.01 -3.84 -21.36
CA THR A 257 -7.20 -3.73 -22.21
C THR A 257 -7.17 -4.76 -23.34
N ALA A 258 -8.34 -5.15 -23.82
CA ALA A 258 -8.46 -6.09 -24.95
C ALA A 258 -8.12 -5.43 -26.30
N THR A 259 -8.20 -4.11 -26.39
CA THR A 259 -7.97 -3.31 -27.60
C THR A 259 -7.08 -2.11 -27.28
N PRO A 260 -6.38 -1.55 -28.29
CA PRO A 260 -5.51 -0.39 -28.09
C PRO A 260 -6.31 0.80 -27.53
N PRO A 261 -5.91 1.35 -26.37
CA PRO A 261 -6.53 2.56 -25.84
C PRO A 261 -6.11 3.80 -26.64
N GLU A 262 -6.95 4.83 -26.65
CA GLU A 262 -6.58 6.14 -27.18
C GLU A 262 -5.40 6.73 -26.40
N ALA A 263 -4.50 7.42 -27.10
CA ALA A 263 -3.34 8.03 -26.49
C ALA A 263 -3.74 9.36 -25.84
N ASP A 264 -3.82 9.36 -24.51
CA ASP A 264 -3.92 10.58 -23.72
C ASP A 264 -2.52 11.19 -23.56
N LEU A 265 -2.33 12.39 -24.14
CA LEU A 265 -1.07 13.13 -24.08
C LEU A 265 -1.04 14.16 -22.94
N SER A 266 -2.18 14.37 -22.28
CA SER A 266 -2.32 15.36 -21.21
C SER A 266 -1.65 14.86 -19.94
N GLY A 267 -0.86 15.73 -19.31
CA GLY A 267 -0.16 15.40 -18.07
C GLY A 267 0.90 14.29 -18.14
N TRP A 268 1.51 14.09 -19.31
CA TRP A 268 2.64 13.17 -19.47
C TRP A 268 3.80 13.89 -20.14
N GLU A 269 5.02 13.69 -19.67
CA GLU A 269 6.19 14.34 -20.30
C GLU A 269 6.87 13.40 -21.31
N GLU A 270 6.78 12.08 -21.12
CA GLU A 270 7.30 11.10 -22.07
C GLU A 270 6.32 9.94 -22.27
N ILE A 271 6.12 9.52 -23.51
CA ILE A 271 5.25 8.39 -23.87
C ILE A 271 5.94 7.57 -24.95
N VAL A 272 6.21 6.31 -24.66
CA VAL A 272 6.87 5.36 -25.58
C VAL A 272 6.05 4.09 -25.68
N GLU A 273 5.91 3.58 -26.91
CA GLU A 273 5.32 2.28 -27.17
C GLU A 273 6.37 1.27 -27.64
N VAL A 274 6.35 0.06 -27.07
CA VAL A 274 7.20 -1.07 -27.46
C VAL A 274 6.37 -2.35 -27.55
N SER A 275 6.84 -3.32 -28.33
CA SER A 275 6.25 -4.66 -28.41
C SER A 275 7.13 -5.69 -27.74
N PHE A 276 6.52 -6.71 -27.14
CA PHE A 276 7.23 -7.85 -26.54
C PHE A 276 6.40 -9.12 -26.72
N HIS A 277 7.07 -10.24 -27.01
CA HIS A 277 6.46 -11.56 -27.08
C HIS A 277 6.67 -12.28 -25.76
N THR A 278 5.61 -12.81 -25.16
CA THR A 278 5.70 -13.64 -23.96
C THR A 278 5.23 -15.06 -24.24
N ASP A 279 6.02 -16.05 -23.82
CA ASP A 279 5.65 -17.46 -23.92
C ASP A 279 4.64 -17.90 -22.85
N THR A 280 4.41 -17.07 -21.83
CA THR A 280 3.59 -17.44 -20.66
C THR A 280 2.44 -16.48 -20.38
N GLY A 281 2.63 -15.18 -20.63
CA GLY A 281 1.68 -14.12 -20.25
C GLY A 281 1.88 -13.55 -18.85
N ASP A 282 2.95 -13.93 -18.16
CA ASP A 282 3.12 -13.67 -16.72
C ASP A 282 4.20 -12.62 -16.42
N LEU A 283 4.22 -11.51 -17.15
CA LEU A 283 5.07 -10.39 -16.76
C LEU A 283 4.49 -9.72 -15.50
N GLY A 284 5.37 -9.42 -14.55
CA GLY A 284 5.03 -8.78 -13.30
C GLY A 284 5.96 -7.62 -12.98
N VAL A 285 5.50 -6.69 -12.15
CA VAL A 285 6.31 -5.64 -11.53
C VAL A 285 6.35 -5.86 -10.03
N ALA A 286 7.55 -6.08 -9.46
CA ALA A 286 7.70 -6.42 -8.03
C ALA A 286 6.78 -7.58 -7.57
N GLY A 287 6.61 -8.61 -8.41
CA GLY A 287 5.75 -9.77 -8.15
C GLY A 287 4.24 -9.50 -8.28
N TRP A 288 3.82 -8.30 -8.70
CA TRP A 288 2.44 -8.02 -9.09
C TRP A 288 2.26 -8.31 -10.59
N PRO A 289 1.42 -9.27 -11.00
CA PRO A 289 1.20 -9.56 -12.42
C PRO A 289 0.49 -8.41 -13.14
N VAL A 290 1.02 -8.00 -14.30
CA VAL A 290 0.61 -6.79 -15.02
C VAL A 290 0.23 -7.03 -16.49
N THR A 291 0.25 -8.29 -16.94
CA THR A 291 -0.12 -8.68 -18.30
C THR A 291 -1.25 -9.72 -18.30
N PRO A 292 -1.93 -9.93 -19.45
CA PRO A 292 -2.86 -11.05 -19.61
C PRO A 292 -2.12 -12.39 -19.44
N PRO A 293 -2.68 -13.36 -18.71
CA PRO A 293 -1.98 -14.59 -18.30
C PRO A 293 -1.80 -15.62 -19.43
N TRP A 294 -1.79 -15.24 -20.70
CA TRP A 294 -1.61 -16.16 -21.82
C TRP A 294 -0.48 -15.72 -22.75
N PRO A 295 0.11 -16.66 -23.50
CA PRO A 295 1.20 -16.35 -24.43
C PRO A 295 0.72 -15.45 -25.55
N GLY A 296 1.62 -14.67 -26.12
CA GLY A 296 1.33 -13.87 -27.30
C GLY A 296 2.14 -12.59 -27.43
N ASP A 297 1.83 -11.86 -28.48
CA ASP A 297 2.42 -10.55 -28.76
C ASP A 297 1.65 -9.48 -27.99
N LEU A 298 2.38 -8.74 -27.16
CA LEU A 298 1.87 -7.64 -26.37
C LEU A 298 2.46 -6.33 -26.84
N ARG A 299 1.66 -5.27 -26.76
CA ARG A 299 2.08 -3.88 -26.93
C ARG A 299 1.96 -3.17 -25.59
N PHE A 300 3.00 -2.45 -25.25
CA PHE A 300 3.11 -1.64 -24.06
C PHE A 300 3.14 -0.18 -24.48
N ARG A 301 2.35 0.68 -23.86
CA ARG A 301 2.52 2.13 -23.90
C ARG A 301 2.87 2.60 -22.49
N VAL A 302 4.09 3.07 -22.32
CA VAL A 302 4.58 3.58 -21.05
C VAL A 302 4.49 5.09 -21.09
N HIS A 303 3.75 5.65 -20.14
CA HIS A 303 3.68 7.07 -19.88
C HIS A 303 4.51 7.36 -18.64
N ALA A 304 5.33 8.39 -18.70
CA ALA A 304 6.13 8.86 -17.58
C ALA A 304 5.80 10.32 -17.28
N SER A 305 5.72 10.61 -15.98
CA SER A 305 5.58 11.97 -15.51
C SER A 305 6.45 12.28 -14.30
N GLY A 306 6.90 13.53 -14.15
CA GLY A 306 7.64 14.03 -12.98
C GLY A 306 9.13 13.73 -12.96
N ARG A 307 9.69 13.17 -14.04
CA ARG A 307 11.11 12.72 -14.11
C ARG A 307 12.14 13.86 -14.03
N ASP A 308 11.70 15.11 -14.18
CA ASP A 308 12.56 16.30 -14.07
C ASP A 308 12.46 17.00 -12.70
N GLY A 309 11.71 16.40 -11.76
CA GLY A 309 11.54 16.86 -10.39
C GLY A 309 10.61 18.08 -10.25
N ASP A 310 9.71 18.27 -11.20
CA ASP A 310 8.61 19.23 -11.20
C ASP A 310 7.41 18.79 -10.34
N HIS A 311 7.25 17.48 -10.13
CA HIS A 311 6.30 16.86 -9.21
C HIS A 311 6.71 15.42 -8.93
N ARG A 312 5.94 14.70 -8.10
CA ARG A 312 6.23 13.30 -7.80
C ARG A 312 6.17 12.43 -9.05
N GLU A 313 7.20 11.60 -9.24
CA GLU A 313 7.24 10.66 -10.35
C GLU A 313 6.08 9.67 -10.36
N TYR A 314 5.43 9.56 -11.51
CA TYR A 314 4.31 8.68 -11.75
C TYR A 314 4.41 8.02 -13.12
N PHE A 315 4.10 6.72 -13.17
CA PHE A 315 4.13 5.94 -14.41
C PHE A 315 2.78 5.29 -14.65
N ARG A 316 2.37 5.27 -15.91
CA ARG A 316 1.22 4.47 -16.37
C ARG A 316 1.67 3.56 -17.49
N VAL A 317 1.44 2.26 -17.33
CA VAL A 317 1.72 1.26 -18.36
C VAL A 317 0.40 0.71 -18.89
N GLN A 318 0.10 1.03 -20.14
CA GLN A 318 -1.04 0.44 -20.84
C GLN A 318 -0.56 -0.80 -21.60
N VAL A 319 -1.30 -1.89 -21.48
CA VAL A 319 -0.97 -3.19 -22.08
C VAL A 319 -2.16 -3.71 -22.87
N TRP A 320 -1.93 -4.12 -24.11
CA TRP A 320 -2.93 -4.80 -24.93
C TRP A 320 -2.27 -5.79 -25.89
N GLU A 321 -3.03 -6.76 -26.39
CA GLU A 321 -2.56 -7.66 -27.44
C GLU A 321 -2.46 -6.94 -28.78
N ALA A 322 -1.31 -7.04 -29.42
CA ALA A 322 -1.12 -6.60 -30.80
C ALA A 322 0.13 -7.27 -31.40
N PRO A 323 0.16 -7.49 -32.74
CA PRO A 323 1.35 -8.01 -33.41
C PRO A 323 2.60 -7.19 -33.08
N LEU A 324 3.76 -7.86 -33.09
CA LEU A 324 5.03 -7.16 -32.93
C LEU A 324 5.19 -6.02 -33.93
N ALA A 325 5.50 -4.84 -33.42
CA ALA A 325 5.71 -3.64 -34.22
C ALA A 325 6.96 -2.90 -33.70
N PRO A 326 7.62 -2.09 -34.56
CA PRO A 326 8.72 -1.24 -34.12
C PRO A 326 8.34 -0.35 -32.93
N GLU A 327 9.34 0.06 -32.17
CA GLU A 327 9.13 1.07 -31.13
C GLU A 327 8.55 2.37 -31.72
N LYS A 328 7.76 3.08 -30.92
CA LYS A 328 7.16 4.35 -31.32
C LYS A 328 7.22 5.32 -30.16
N VAL A 329 7.98 6.39 -30.33
CA VAL A 329 7.97 7.54 -29.41
C VAL A 329 6.77 8.42 -29.73
N VAL A 330 5.83 8.53 -28.81
CA VAL A 330 4.59 9.31 -28.96
C VAL A 330 4.80 10.74 -28.43
N LYS A 331 5.51 10.89 -27.32
CA LYS A 331 5.86 12.19 -26.70
C LYS A 331 7.23 12.08 -26.03
N ARG A 332 8.03 13.16 -26.06
CA ARG A 332 9.43 13.19 -25.56
C ARG A 332 9.85 14.60 -25.11
N THR A 333 9.15 15.15 -24.13
CA THR A 333 9.37 16.52 -23.65
C THR A 333 10.15 16.61 -22.34
N ASP A 334 10.48 15.49 -21.71
CA ASP A 334 11.27 15.45 -20.47
C ASP A 334 12.78 15.65 -20.74
N ARG A 335 13.49 16.23 -19.78
CA ARG A 335 14.94 16.49 -19.91
C ARG A 335 15.73 15.21 -19.73
N LEU A 336 15.33 14.34 -18.79
CA LEU A 336 16.02 13.07 -18.55
C LEU A 336 16.06 12.18 -19.80
N GLY A 337 14.93 11.99 -20.49
CA GLY A 337 14.89 11.24 -21.75
C GLY A 337 15.86 11.79 -22.80
N HIS A 338 15.92 13.13 -22.96
CA HIS A 338 16.88 13.77 -23.89
C HIS A 338 18.33 13.47 -23.53
N VAL A 339 18.71 13.58 -22.26
CA VAL A 339 20.07 13.27 -21.80
C VAL A 339 20.44 11.82 -22.13
N LEU A 340 19.53 10.88 -21.89
CA LEU A 340 19.77 9.45 -22.13
C LEU A 340 19.95 9.11 -23.60
N ARG A 341 19.26 9.85 -24.49
CA ARG A 341 19.42 9.74 -25.95
C ARG A 341 20.64 10.50 -26.49
N GLY A 342 21.40 11.20 -25.65
CA GLY A 342 22.49 12.08 -26.07
C GLY A 342 22.02 13.33 -26.82
N GLU A 343 20.76 13.72 -26.64
CA GLU A 343 20.15 14.92 -27.21
C GLU A 343 20.39 16.14 -26.31
N THR A 344 20.22 17.36 -26.86
CA THR A 344 20.25 18.58 -26.04
C THR A 344 18.93 18.71 -25.29
N PRO A 345 18.92 18.73 -23.95
CA PRO A 345 17.68 18.82 -23.19
C PRO A 345 16.92 20.12 -23.49
N PRO A 346 15.58 20.10 -23.55
CA PRO A 346 14.79 21.30 -23.76
C PRO A 346 14.99 22.27 -22.59
N ASP A 347 15.05 23.57 -22.88
CA ASP A 347 15.00 24.62 -21.88
C ASP A 347 13.57 24.73 -21.34
N THR A 348 13.24 23.85 -20.38
CA THR A 348 12.00 23.93 -19.62
C THR A 348 12.22 24.91 -18.46
N PRO A 349 11.50 26.05 -18.40
CA PRO A 349 11.54 26.90 -17.21
C PRO A 349 11.20 26.04 -15.99
N SER A 350 11.93 26.20 -14.89
CA SER A 350 11.51 25.55 -13.64
C SER A 350 10.08 25.97 -13.35
N ALA A 351 9.21 24.99 -13.14
CA ALA A 351 7.84 25.27 -12.75
C ALA A 351 7.86 26.13 -11.48
N GLU A 352 7.15 27.26 -11.49
CA GLU A 352 7.19 28.23 -10.39
C GLU A 352 6.68 27.64 -9.06
N HIS A 353 5.90 26.56 -9.13
CA HIS A 353 5.41 25.86 -7.94
C HIS A 353 6.42 24.89 -7.32
N ARG A 354 7.56 24.62 -7.99
CA ARG A 354 8.59 23.69 -7.52
C ARG A 354 9.07 23.95 -6.09
N PRO A 355 9.27 25.20 -5.63
CA PRO A 355 9.65 25.48 -4.25
C PRO A 355 8.63 25.04 -3.19
N TYR A 356 7.41 24.68 -3.59
CA TYR A 356 6.31 24.29 -2.69
C TYR A 356 6.00 22.79 -2.71
N LEU A 357 6.69 21.98 -3.53
CA LEU A 357 6.47 20.53 -3.60
C LEU A 357 6.70 19.81 -2.27
N TRP A 358 7.49 20.40 -1.37
CA TRP A 358 7.70 19.87 -0.02
C TRP A 358 6.40 19.62 0.75
N VAL A 359 5.31 20.32 0.41
CA VAL A 359 4.00 20.16 1.07
C VAL A 359 3.48 18.73 0.92
N GLU A 360 3.72 18.10 -0.23
CA GLU A 360 3.31 16.73 -0.55
C GLU A 360 4.05 15.69 0.31
N GLU A 361 5.24 16.01 0.79
CA GLU A 361 6.07 15.17 1.65
C GLU A 361 5.81 15.41 3.14
N SER A 362 4.93 16.36 3.47
CA SER A 362 4.64 16.78 4.85
C SER A 362 3.31 16.19 5.34
N VAL A 363 3.07 16.31 6.65
CA VAL A 363 1.77 16.00 7.26
C VAL A 363 0.63 16.87 6.72
N LEU A 364 0.95 18.03 6.11
CA LEU A 364 -0.03 18.93 5.53
C LEU A 364 -0.64 18.37 4.23
N SER A 365 0.01 17.42 3.56
CA SER A 365 -0.47 16.80 2.31
C SER A 365 -1.87 16.15 2.42
N VAL A 366 -2.27 15.78 3.64
CA VAL A 366 -3.54 15.09 3.89
C VAL A 366 -4.71 16.07 3.93
N ALA A 367 -4.59 17.13 4.74
CA ALA A 367 -5.57 18.20 4.84
C ALA A 367 -4.97 19.41 5.56
N ALA A 368 -4.99 20.56 4.92
CA ALA A 368 -4.54 21.80 5.54
C ALA A 368 -5.21 23.04 4.93
N THR A 369 -5.25 24.12 5.70
CA THR A 369 -5.37 25.48 5.20
C THR A 369 -4.11 26.25 5.53
N ILE A 370 -3.48 26.82 4.50
CA ILE A 370 -2.35 27.72 4.66
C ILE A 370 -2.80 29.12 4.25
N THR A 371 -2.74 30.05 5.19
CA THR A 371 -3.10 31.46 4.96
C THR A 371 -1.88 32.34 5.19
N VAL A 372 -1.64 33.25 4.26
CA VAL A 372 -0.57 34.25 4.32
C VAL A 372 -1.21 35.62 4.43
N VAL A 373 -0.89 36.39 5.47
CA VAL A 373 -1.38 37.75 5.70
C VAL A 373 -0.20 38.71 5.75
N THR A 374 -0.22 39.77 4.94
CA THR A 374 0.81 40.82 4.93
C THR A 374 0.27 42.15 5.41
N GLY A 375 1.14 42.94 6.04
CA GLY A 375 0.81 44.28 6.54
C GLY A 375 -0.04 44.31 7.80
N ALA A 376 -0.29 43.17 8.44
CA ALA A 376 -1.05 43.06 9.69
C ALA A 376 -0.20 42.44 10.80
N SER A 377 -0.42 42.83 12.06
CA SER A 377 0.21 42.19 13.22
C SER A 377 -0.49 40.88 13.56
N VAL A 378 0.20 39.99 14.29
CA VAL A 378 -0.40 38.75 14.84
C VAL A 378 -1.66 39.06 15.63
N ASP A 379 -1.66 40.08 16.49
CA ASP A 379 -2.84 40.43 17.30
C ASP A 379 -4.05 40.77 16.43
N HIS A 380 -3.83 41.49 15.32
CA HIS A 380 -4.89 41.79 14.36
C HIS A 380 -5.40 40.53 13.67
N VAL A 381 -4.48 39.65 13.25
CA VAL A 381 -4.83 38.37 12.59
C VAL A 381 -5.63 37.49 13.54
N VAL A 382 -5.16 37.29 14.77
CA VAL A 382 -5.86 36.50 15.79
C VAL A 382 -7.26 37.07 16.04
N ALA A 383 -7.38 38.39 16.22
CA ALA A 383 -8.69 39.03 16.40
C ALA A 383 -9.61 38.86 15.18
N SER A 384 -9.06 38.86 13.97
CA SER A 384 -9.82 38.69 12.72
C SER A 384 -10.36 37.27 12.52
N PHE A 385 -9.78 36.28 13.21
CA PHE A 385 -10.16 34.87 13.16
C PHE A 385 -10.91 34.41 14.42
N ASP A 386 -11.33 35.35 15.28
CA ASP A 386 -11.90 35.06 16.60
C ASP A 386 -11.00 34.14 17.45
N GLY A 387 -9.68 34.29 17.24
CA GLY A 387 -8.68 33.36 17.74
C GLY A 387 -8.40 33.50 19.24
N ARG A 388 -8.18 32.37 19.91
CA ARG A 388 -7.75 32.30 21.31
C ARG A 388 -6.48 31.48 21.43
N ARG A 389 -5.47 32.04 22.10
CA ARG A 389 -4.18 31.36 22.30
C ARG A 389 -4.35 30.11 23.15
N GLU A 390 -3.64 29.04 22.78
CA GLU A 390 -3.51 27.83 23.58
C GLU A 390 -2.11 27.69 24.17
N ASP A 391 -2.02 26.92 25.26
CA ASP A 391 -0.76 26.58 25.93
C ASP A 391 -0.13 25.27 25.39
N HIS A 392 -0.56 24.82 24.20
CA HIS A 392 0.00 23.65 23.53
C HIS A 392 1.24 24.02 22.71
N SER A 393 2.15 23.06 22.52
CA SER A 393 3.23 23.24 21.55
C SER A 393 2.66 23.25 20.13
N ALA A 394 3.31 23.95 19.20
CA ALA A 394 2.93 23.90 17.79
C ALA A 394 2.87 22.45 17.27
N ARG A 395 3.76 21.58 17.73
CA ARG A 395 3.73 20.16 17.36
C ARG A 395 2.46 19.45 17.85
N ASP A 396 2.09 19.64 19.11
CA ASP A 396 0.87 19.01 19.66
C ASP A 396 -0.38 19.53 18.93
N ALA A 397 -0.40 20.82 18.58
CA ALA A 397 -1.48 21.41 17.80
C ALA A 397 -1.57 20.87 16.36
N LEU A 398 -0.43 20.50 15.74
CA LEU A 398 -0.45 19.82 14.43
C LEU A 398 -0.97 18.37 14.55
N GLU A 399 -0.74 17.71 15.68
CA GLU A 399 -1.17 16.33 15.91
C GLU A 399 -2.64 16.25 16.38
N GLY A 400 -3.18 17.36 16.91
CA GLY A 400 -4.57 17.50 17.35
C GLY A 400 -5.55 17.94 16.26
N TYR A 401 -6.81 17.54 16.38
CA TYR A 401 -7.89 18.04 15.52
C TYR A 401 -8.42 19.38 16.06
N GLY A 402 -8.36 20.46 15.26
CA GLY A 402 -9.14 21.69 15.50
C GLY A 402 -8.35 22.96 15.84
N GLY A 403 -7.02 22.92 15.91
CA GLY A 403 -6.17 24.09 16.17
C GLY A 403 -5.54 24.70 14.91
N ALA A 404 -5.06 25.94 15.04
CA ALA A 404 -4.22 26.62 14.07
C ALA A 404 -2.90 27.07 14.70
N ILE A 405 -1.86 27.16 13.90
CA ILE A 405 -0.54 27.63 14.34
C ILE A 405 -0.17 28.86 13.54
N LEU A 406 0.23 29.90 14.27
CA LEU A 406 0.65 31.16 13.70
C LEU A 406 2.17 31.30 13.81
N LEU A 407 2.79 31.77 12.73
CA LEU A 407 4.20 32.18 12.70
C LEU A 407 4.27 33.63 12.22
N ASP A 408 4.87 34.49 13.03
CA ASP A 408 5.20 35.88 12.70
C ASP A 408 6.63 35.97 12.19
N ILE A 409 6.81 36.50 10.98
CA ILE A 409 8.13 36.78 10.39
C ILE A 409 8.35 38.28 10.13
N GLY A 410 7.57 39.14 10.79
CA GLY A 410 7.72 40.60 10.73
C GLY A 410 6.52 41.27 10.08
N ASP A 411 6.60 41.53 8.77
CA ASP A 411 5.49 42.15 8.01
C ASP A 411 4.48 41.12 7.47
N THR A 412 4.72 39.84 7.76
CA THR A 412 3.96 38.69 7.27
C THR A 412 3.66 37.72 8.40
N VAL A 413 2.40 37.29 8.47
CA VAL A 413 1.90 36.27 9.39
C VAL A 413 1.44 35.06 8.58
N PHE A 414 1.98 33.90 8.89
CA PHE A 414 1.52 32.62 8.38
C PHE A 414 0.54 31.97 9.36
N ILE A 415 -0.52 31.37 8.84
CA ILE A 415 -1.52 30.62 9.60
C ILE A 415 -1.61 29.24 8.95
N VAL A 416 -1.41 28.19 9.73
CA VAL A 416 -1.59 26.79 9.28
C VAL A 416 -2.66 26.13 10.14
N GLU A 417 -3.74 25.70 9.50
CA GLU A 417 -4.83 24.93 10.11
C GLU A 417 -4.75 23.49 9.59
N ILE A 418 -4.65 22.47 10.44
CA ILE A 418 -4.75 21.08 9.99
C ILE A 418 -6.21 20.66 9.96
N ASN A 419 -6.68 20.29 8.77
CA ASN A 419 -8.08 19.92 8.52
C ASN A 419 -9.13 21.03 8.83
N GLY A 420 -8.69 22.22 9.30
CA GLY A 420 -9.49 23.44 9.39
C GLY A 420 -9.53 24.18 8.05
N TYR A 421 -10.53 25.04 7.86
CA TYR A 421 -10.78 25.77 6.61
C TYR A 421 -11.13 27.25 6.81
N TRP A 422 -10.92 27.80 8.00
CA TRP A 422 -11.40 29.13 8.35
C TRP A 422 -10.77 30.20 7.47
N GLY A 423 -9.48 30.10 7.18
CA GLY A 423 -8.77 31.03 6.31
C GLY A 423 -9.32 31.12 4.89
N SER A 424 -10.05 30.10 4.45
CA SER A 424 -10.68 30.10 3.14
C SER A 424 -11.98 30.93 3.08
N TRP A 425 -12.53 31.37 4.22
CA TRP A 425 -13.83 32.05 4.29
C TRP A 425 -13.71 33.57 4.32
N GLU A 426 -14.61 34.24 3.59
CA GLU A 426 -14.67 35.71 3.49
C GLU A 426 -14.72 36.39 4.87
N ARG A 427 -15.52 35.84 5.79
CA ARG A 427 -15.74 36.43 7.11
C ARG A 427 -14.46 36.58 7.94
N TYR A 428 -13.43 35.78 7.66
CA TYR A 428 -12.14 35.80 8.34
C TYR A 428 -11.05 36.44 7.46
N LEU A 429 -10.97 36.02 6.20
CA LEU A 429 -9.92 36.48 5.29
C LEU A 429 -10.06 37.96 4.93
N GLY A 430 -11.30 38.46 4.79
CA GLY A 430 -11.58 39.87 4.56
C GLY A 430 -10.99 40.74 5.66
N PRO A 431 -11.46 40.64 6.92
CA PRO A 431 -10.92 41.40 8.05
C PRO A 431 -9.41 41.23 8.25
N ALA A 432 -8.86 40.03 8.08
CA ALA A 432 -7.41 39.80 8.19
C ALA A 432 -6.60 40.63 7.18
N SER A 433 -7.15 40.86 5.98
CA SER A 433 -6.51 41.68 4.94
C SER A 433 -6.64 43.20 5.14
N ALA A 434 -7.26 43.69 6.21
CA ALA A 434 -7.59 45.12 6.39
C ALA A 434 -6.41 46.09 6.18
N HIS A 435 -5.19 45.66 6.50
CA HIS A 435 -3.98 46.48 6.43
C HIS A 435 -3.03 46.10 5.28
N GLY A 436 -3.40 45.14 4.44
CA GLY A 436 -2.56 44.67 3.34
C GLY A 436 -3.26 43.63 2.47
N ARG A 437 -2.64 42.47 2.31
CA ARG A 437 -3.16 41.35 1.51
C ARG A 437 -3.27 40.10 2.36
N ALA A 438 -4.30 39.30 2.10
CA ALA A 438 -4.41 37.97 2.65
C ALA A 438 -4.80 36.98 1.56
N ALA A 439 -4.13 35.84 1.48
CA ALA A 439 -4.53 34.75 0.61
C ALA A 439 -4.45 33.41 1.32
N SER A 440 -5.34 32.50 0.96
CA SER A 440 -5.53 31.22 1.62
C SER A 440 -5.69 30.08 0.61
N ALA A 441 -5.03 28.97 0.91
CA ALA A 441 -5.06 27.73 0.15
C ALA A 441 -5.52 26.61 1.08
N PHE A 442 -6.69 26.02 0.79
CA PHE A 442 -7.27 24.91 1.54
C PHE A 442 -7.36 23.65 0.69
N TRP A 443 -7.05 22.49 1.28
CA TRP A 443 -7.32 21.17 0.72
C TRP A 443 -7.62 20.14 1.80
N ASN A 444 -8.28 19.03 1.43
CA ASN A 444 -8.54 17.92 2.35
C ASN A 444 -8.59 16.54 1.66
N VAL A 445 -8.76 15.50 2.48
CA VAL A 445 -8.85 14.08 2.05
C VAL A 445 -10.01 13.77 1.12
N ASN A 446 -11.04 14.63 1.06
CA ASN A 446 -12.17 14.47 0.16
C ASN A 446 -11.88 15.04 -1.24
N GLY A 447 -10.67 15.57 -1.47
CA GLY A 447 -10.27 16.21 -2.71
C GLY A 447 -10.86 17.61 -2.90
N SER A 448 -11.52 18.17 -1.88
CA SER A 448 -11.99 19.55 -1.90
C SER A 448 -10.81 20.50 -1.86
N ARG A 449 -10.85 21.55 -2.67
CA ARG A 449 -9.81 22.58 -2.71
C ARG A 449 -10.43 23.97 -2.71
N ARG A 450 -9.73 24.95 -2.16
CA ARG A 450 -10.16 26.35 -2.26
C ARG A 450 -8.99 27.30 -2.26
N LEU A 451 -9.01 28.24 -3.20
CA LEU A 451 -8.17 29.43 -3.21
C LEU A 451 -9.02 30.65 -2.88
N SER A 452 -8.57 31.45 -1.93
CA SER A 452 -9.24 32.68 -1.53
C SER A 452 -8.24 33.84 -1.46
N PHE A 453 -8.62 35.01 -1.94
CA PHE A 453 -7.78 36.22 -1.99
C PHE A 453 -8.56 37.42 -1.49
N ALA A 454 -7.95 38.21 -0.60
CA ALA A 454 -8.50 39.45 -0.08
C ALA A 454 -7.43 40.54 0.01
N GLU A 455 -7.83 41.79 -0.25
CA GLU A 455 -6.97 42.96 -0.12
C GLU A 455 -7.75 44.09 0.55
N ARG A 456 -7.13 44.72 1.56
CA ARG A 456 -7.66 45.90 2.26
C ARG A 456 -9.10 45.73 2.75
N GLY A 457 -9.39 44.58 3.36
CA GLY A 457 -10.70 44.31 3.94
C GLY A 457 -11.72 43.72 2.96
N ARG A 458 -11.38 43.57 1.68
CA ARG A 458 -12.31 43.13 0.63
C ARG A 458 -11.85 41.82 0.00
N LEU A 459 -12.75 40.84 -0.06
CA LEU A 459 -12.53 39.63 -0.84
C LEU A 459 -12.51 39.95 -2.34
N LEU A 460 -11.46 39.51 -3.02
CA LEU A 460 -11.29 39.65 -4.47
C LEU A 460 -11.83 38.43 -5.22
N GLY A 461 -11.71 37.25 -4.63
CA GLY A 461 -12.21 35.99 -5.18
C GLY A 461 -12.04 34.84 -4.20
N SER A 462 -12.96 33.87 -4.28
CA SER A 462 -12.87 32.58 -3.61
C SER A 462 -13.47 31.51 -4.52
N PHE A 463 -12.71 30.48 -4.85
CA PHE A 463 -13.08 29.49 -5.86
C PHE A 463 -12.38 28.14 -5.62
N GLU A 464 -12.94 27.06 -6.16
CA GLU A 464 -12.45 25.69 -6.00
C GLU A 464 -11.92 25.12 -7.33
N PRO A 465 -10.58 25.08 -7.53
CA PRO A 465 -9.99 24.42 -8.70
C PRO A 465 -10.10 22.89 -8.62
N PRO A 466 -10.31 22.19 -9.74
CA PRO A 466 -10.43 22.70 -11.12
C PRO A 466 -11.88 23.05 -11.53
N PHE A 467 -12.82 23.07 -10.59
CA PHE A 467 -14.26 23.06 -10.87
C PHE A 467 -14.83 24.46 -11.15
N ASP A 468 -14.30 25.49 -10.50
CA ASP A 468 -14.71 26.87 -10.66
C ASP A 468 -13.76 27.65 -11.59
N ASP A 469 -14.32 28.59 -12.36
CA ASP A 469 -13.55 29.55 -13.14
C ASP A 469 -12.77 30.51 -12.22
N VAL A 470 -11.54 30.85 -12.61
CA VAL A 470 -10.71 31.82 -11.88
C VAL A 470 -11.34 33.23 -12.00
N PRO A 471 -11.68 33.90 -10.90
CA PRO A 471 -12.25 35.24 -10.95
C PRO A 471 -11.30 36.24 -11.62
N ALA A 472 -11.82 37.11 -12.49
CA ALA A 472 -11.02 38.06 -13.26
C ALA A 472 -10.15 38.98 -12.39
N ALA A 473 -10.60 39.27 -11.15
CA ALA A 473 -9.86 40.09 -10.20
C ALA A 473 -8.57 39.45 -9.69
N VAL A 474 -8.39 38.12 -9.84
CA VAL A 474 -7.23 37.37 -9.34
C VAL A 474 -6.52 36.54 -10.41
N ALA A 475 -6.98 36.64 -11.67
CA ALA A 475 -6.49 35.85 -12.79
C ALA A 475 -4.98 36.03 -13.02
N GLU A 476 -4.44 37.24 -12.84
CA GLU A 476 -3.01 37.52 -13.06
C GLU A 476 -2.08 36.69 -12.16
N TRP A 477 -2.49 36.35 -10.94
CA TRP A 477 -1.67 35.56 -10.02
C TRP A 477 -1.81 34.06 -10.25
N CYS A 478 -2.87 33.63 -10.94
CA CYS A 478 -3.11 32.23 -11.27
C CYS A 478 -2.57 31.85 -12.67
N ASP A 479 -2.22 32.84 -13.50
CA ASP A 479 -1.85 32.63 -14.89
C ASP A 479 -0.64 31.69 -15.04
N GLY A 480 -0.75 30.73 -15.96
CA GLY A 480 0.31 29.74 -16.22
C GLY A 480 0.51 28.64 -15.16
N LEU A 481 -0.25 28.59 -14.06
CA LEU A 481 -0.12 27.53 -13.05
C LEU A 481 -0.85 26.22 -13.39
N ASP A 482 -1.69 26.22 -14.43
CA ASP A 482 -2.57 25.09 -14.81
C ASP A 482 -3.26 24.46 -13.59
N LEU A 483 -4.18 25.22 -12.99
CA LEU A 483 -4.99 24.79 -11.84
C LEU A 483 -6.02 23.71 -12.21
N ALA A 484 -6.16 23.38 -13.51
CA ALA A 484 -7.01 22.28 -13.96
C ALA A 484 -6.33 20.92 -13.76
N ASP A 485 -5.00 20.89 -13.82
CA ASP A 485 -4.19 19.70 -13.60
C ASP A 485 -3.97 19.46 -12.09
N TYR A 486 -4.49 18.33 -11.62
CA TYR A 486 -4.46 17.92 -10.21
C TYR A 486 -3.05 17.62 -9.69
N ARG A 487 -2.08 17.37 -10.58
CA ARG A 487 -0.69 17.10 -10.18
C ARG A 487 -0.11 18.35 -9.53
N SER A 488 0.40 18.18 -8.31
CA SER A 488 0.94 19.26 -7.49
C SER A 488 -0.01 20.45 -7.33
N ALA A 489 -1.32 20.18 -7.27
CA ALA A 489 -2.35 21.20 -7.08
C ALA A 489 -2.07 22.07 -5.86
N ASP A 490 -1.67 21.47 -4.73
CA ASP A 490 -1.44 22.20 -3.48
C ASP A 490 -0.21 23.12 -3.62
N ALA A 491 0.85 22.65 -4.26
CA ALA A 491 2.03 23.47 -4.57
C ALA A 491 1.71 24.62 -5.54
N LYS A 492 0.88 24.37 -6.57
CA LYS A 492 0.40 25.41 -7.49
C LYS A 492 -0.44 26.46 -6.75
N MET A 493 -1.29 26.04 -5.82
CA MET A 493 -2.06 26.94 -4.97
C MET A 493 -1.14 27.83 -4.11
N LEU A 494 -0.09 27.26 -3.51
CA LEU A 494 0.89 28.02 -2.74
C LEU A 494 1.69 29.00 -3.60
N ALA A 495 1.98 28.66 -4.86
CA ALA A 495 2.59 29.60 -5.81
C ALA A 495 1.67 30.79 -6.13
N ALA A 496 0.35 30.56 -6.29
CA ALA A 496 -0.62 31.63 -6.49
C ALA A 496 -0.70 32.56 -5.26
N LEU A 497 -0.67 32.00 -4.04
CA LEU A 497 -0.58 32.76 -2.79
C LEU A 497 0.66 33.65 -2.79
N ALA A 498 1.83 33.08 -3.08
CA ALA A 498 3.10 33.79 -3.08
C ALA A 498 3.12 34.97 -4.09
N ARG A 499 2.58 34.75 -5.29
CA ARG A 499 2.44 35.80 -6.31
C ARG A 499 1.54 36.94 -5.84
N PHE A 500 0.44 36.64 -5.15
CA PHE A 500 -0.50 37.65 -4.66
C PHE A 500 0.06 38.44 -3.47
N THR A 501 0.60 37.77 -2.46
CA THR A 501 1.04 38.39 -1.21
C THR A 501 2.46 38.94 -1.27
N GLY A 502 3.26 38.50 -2.25
CA GLY A 502 4.70 38.75 -2.31
C GLY A 502 5.53 37.84 -1.40
N HIS A 503 4.90 36.94 -0.65
CA HIS A 503 5.54 36.05 0.31
C HIS A 503 5.03 34.62 0.16
N GLY A 504 5.93 33.69 -0.18
CA GLY A 504 5.62 32.27 -0.25
C GLY A 504 5.87 31.55 1.06
N PHE A 505 5.03 30.56 1.38
CA PHE A 505 5.24 29.66 2.50
C PHE A 505 6.13 28.48 2.08
N VAL A 506 7.45 28.62 2.28
CA VAL A 506 8.44 27.61 1.85
C VAL A 506 8.76 26.61 2.96
N ARG A 507 9.53 25.55 2.65
CA ARG A 507 9.91 24.51 3.63
C ARG A 507 10.55 25.10 4.90
N ALA A 508 11.39 26.12 4.76
CA ALA A 508 12.02 26.79 5.91
C ALA A 508 11.00 27.47 6.83
N ASP A 509 9.91 28.02 6.29
CA ASP A 509 8.84 28.62 7.09
C ASP A 509 8.04 27.57 7.84
N TYR A 510 7.81 26.41 7.22
CA TYR A 510 7.19 25.27 7.90
C TYR A 510 8.05 24.73 9.04
N GLU A 511 9.36 24.58 8.82
CA GLU A 511 10.32 24.21 9.88
C GLU A 511 10.33 25.25 11.00
N ALA A 512 10.32 26.54 10.68
CA ALA A 512 10.22 27.60 11.66
C ALA A 512 8.87 27.56 12.41
N LEU A 513 7.76 27.31 11.72
CA LEU A 513 6.41 27.25 12.29
C LEU A 513 6.29 26.09 13.28
N THR A 514 6.83 24.92 12.95
CA THR A 514 6.84 23.77 13.87
C THR A 514 7.69 24.00 15.13
N LYS A 515 8.74 24.82 15.05
CA LYS A 515 9.66 25.08 16.15
C LYS A 515 9.30 26.31 16.99
N HIS A 516 8.75 27.33 16.36
CA HIS A 516 8.56 28.67 16.93
C HIS A 516 7.12 29.18 16.83
N GLY A 517 6.26 28.46 16.12
CA GLY A 517 4.85 28.82 16.00
C GLY A 517 4.12 28.75 17.34
N VAL A 518 3.04 29.52 17.41
CA VAL A 518 2.18 29.59 18.59
C VAL A 518 0.81 29.02 18.21
N ALA A 519 0.28 28.13 19.06
CA ALA A 519 -1.01 27.48 18.85
C ALA A 519 -2.19 28.39 19.26
N TYR A 520 -3.25 28.34 18.48
CA TYR A 520 -4.52 29.04 18.70
C TYR A 520 -5.70 28.15 18.32
N ILE A 521 -6.82 28.29 19.01
CA ILE A 521 -8.14 27.87 18.50
C ILE A 521 -8.67 29.04 17.65
N LEU A 522 -9.18 28.76 16.45
CA LEU A 522 -9.82 29.76 15.59
C LEU A 522 -11.33 29.50 15.50
N GLY A 523 -12.08 30.58 15.36
CA GLY A 523 -13.55 30.56 15.27
C GLY A 523 -14.25 30.47 16.62
N ASP A 524 -15.56 30.68 16.57
CA ASP A 524 -16.48 30.46 17.69
C ASP A 524 -16.85 28.98 17.74
N ASP A 525 -16.38 28.24 18.75
CA ASP A 525 -16.91 26.91 19.10
C ASP A 525 -18.37 26.98 19.58
#